data_AF-A0A2E1HWV4-F1
#
_entry.id   AF-A0A2E1HWV4-F1
#
_cell.length_a   1.000
_cell.length_b   1.000
_cell.length_c   1.000
_cell.angle_alpha   90.00
_cell.angle_beta   90.00
_cell.angle_gamma   90.00
#
_symmetry.space_group_name_H-M   'P 1'
#
loop_
_entity.id
_entity.type
_entity.pdbx_description
1 polymer ?
#
loop_
_entity_poly.entity_id
_entity_poly.type
_entity_poly.pdbx_seq_one_letter_code
_entity_poly.pdbx_strand_id
1 'polypeptide(L)'
;MDLPEHGTFRRYVVTAMMNFAAFYALWEFFLFVLPDGSYWPTVSWAIAWILGSLQAHWTHRIWTFDSHRDIKWTIPATMALYTIGGVGSTACYYIGTVSWGFNERIIFLINSSLWGFLNYLGQREIAFKEVNISHPS
;
A
#
# COMPACT_ATOMS: atom_id res chain seq x y z
N MET A 1 -27.81 -11.74 -11.45
CA MET A 1 -27.12 -10.58 -10.86
C MET A 1 -25.71 -11.07 -10.62
N ASP A 2 -24.85 -10.90 -11.62
CA ASP A 2 -23.50 -11.47 -11.60
C ASP A 2 -22.67 -10.75 -10.54
N LEU A 3 -22.14 -11.53 -9.59
CA LEU A 3 -21.18 -11.03 -8.63
C LEU A 3 -19.96 -10.53 -9.42
N PRO A 4 -19.52 -9.27 -9.24
CA PRO A 4 -18.44 -8.72 -10.04
C PRO A 4 -17.12 -9.44 -9.73
N GLU A 5 -16.36 -9.70 -10.79
CA GLU A 5 -14.99 -10.23 -10.77
C GLU A 5 -14.18 -9.57 -9.64
N HIS A 6 -13.86 -10.34 -8.59
CA HIS A 6 -13.19 -9.85 -7.39
C HIS A 6 -11.79 -9.31 -7.74
N GLY A 7 -11.33 -8.27 -7.05
CA GLY A 7 -10.00 -7.69 -7.30
C GLY A 7 -9.90 -6.67 -8.43
N THR A 8 -10.97 -6.03 -8.86
CA THR A 8 -10.93 -4.96 -9.87
C THR A 8 -10.15 -3.72 -9.41
N PHE A 9 -9.37 -3.10 -10.30
CA PHE A 9 -8.56 -1.91 -10.00
C PHE A 9 -9.38 -0.75 -9.41
N ARG A 10 -10.61 -0.54 -9.88
CA ARG A 10 -11.50 0.50 -9.34
C ARG A 10 -11.82 0.28 -7.86
N ARG A 11 -12.11 -0.95 -7.44
CA ARG A 11 -12.35 -1.29 -6.03
C ARG A 11 -11.09 -1.11 -5.20
N TYR A 12 -9.95 -1.49 -5.76
CA TYR A 12 -8.66 -1.26 -5.14
C TYR A 12 -8.42 0.24 -4.88
N VAL A 13 -8.63 1.11 -5.87
CA VAL A 13 -8.41 2.56 -5.72
C VAL A 13 -9.34 3.15 -4.66
N VAL A 14 -10.63 2.81 -4.67
CA VAL A 14 -11.59 3.28 -3.65
C VAL A 14 -11.17 2.83 -2.25
N THR A 15 -10.76 1.57 -2.12
CA THR A 15 -10.29 1.02 -0.83
C THR A 15 -8.99 1.68 -0.39
N ALA A 16 -8.06 1.92 -1.31
CA ALA A 16 -6.80 2.61 -1.06
C ALA A 16 -7.03 4.05 -0.59
N MET A 17 -7.99 4.78 -1.19
CA MET A 17 -8.35 6.13 -0.75
C MET A 17 -8.91 6.15 0.68
N MET A 18 -9.79 5.20 1.03
CA MET A 18 -10.29 5.08 2.40
C MET A 18 -9.18 4.73 3.40
N ASN A 19 -8.30 3.79 3.04
CA ASN A 19 -7.14 3.43 3.86
C ASN A 19 -6.19 4.63 4.03
N PHE A 20 -5.98 5.42 2.99
CA PHE A 20 -5.16 6.62 3.04
C PHE A 20 -5.75 7.67 3.98
N ALA A 21 -7.08 7.89 3.93
CA ALA A 21 -7.76 8.78 4.86
C ALA A 21 -7.66 8.29 6.32
N ALA A 22 -7.80 6.98 6.56
CA ALA A 22 -7.63 6.39 7.88
C ALA A 22 -6.18 6.52 8.38
N PHE A 23 -5.20 6.28 7.52
CA PHE A 23 -3.77 6.50 7.82
C PHE A 23 -3.51 7.97 8.19
N TYR A 24 -4.05 8.91 7.43
CA TYR A 24 -3.90 10.33 7.70
C TYR A 24 -4.49 10.71 9.07
N ALA A 25 -5.70 10.25 9.37
CA ALA A 25 -6.34 10.49 10.67
C ALA A 25 -5.55 9.88 11.83
N LEU A 26 -4.98 8.68 11.63
CA LEU A 26 -4.16 8.01 12.62
C LEU A 26 -2.84 8.75 12.87
N TRP A 27 -2.19 9.23 11.81
CA TRP A 27 -1.00 10.05 11.91
C TRP A 27 -1.26 11.37 12.64
N GLU A 28 -2.34 12.07 12.30
CA GLU A 28 -2.74 13.31 12.96
C GLU A 28 -3.04 13.08 14.45
N PHE A 29 -3.71 11.97 14.78
CA PHE A 29 -3.96 11.57 16.16
C PHE A 29 -2.65 11.35 16.94
N PHE A 30 -1.66 10.69 16.34
CA PHE A 30 -0.37 10.50 16.98
C PHE A 30 0.42 11.79 17.14
N LEU A 31 0.35 12.72 16.18
CA LEU A 31 0.92 14.05 16.35
C LEU A 31 0.28 14.83 17.49
N PHE A 32 -1.03 14.68 17.70
CA PHE A 32 -1.74 15.36 18.79
C PHE A 32 -1.45 14.75 20.17
N VAL A 33 -1.29 13.43 20.26
CA VAL A 33 -1.12 12.71 21.54
C VAL A 33 0.34 12.63 21.98
N LEU A 34 1.28 12.54 21.03
CA LEU A 34 2.70 12.40 21.36
C LEU A 34 3.34 13.77 21.65
N PRO A 35 4.42 13.81 22.45
CA PRO A 35 5.07 15.05 22.82
C PRO A 35 5.67 15.79 21.62
N ASP A 36 5.69 17.11 21.68
CA ASP A 36 6.45 17.91 20.73
C ASP A 36 7.96 17.73 20.97
N GLY A 37 8.69 17.37 19.90
CA GLY A 37 10.15 17.25 19.93
C GLY A 37 10.70 16.76 18.60
N SER A 38 12.01 16.92 18.38
CA SER A 38 12.61 16.84 17.04
C SER A 38 12.40 15.50 16.31
N TYR A 39 12.25 14.39 17.04
CA TYR A 39 12.09 13.04 16.47
C TYR A 39 10.65 12.50 16.54
N TRP A 40 9.75 13.11 17.32
CA TRP A 40 8.40 12.62 17.55
C TRP A 40 7.50 12.62 16.31
N PRO A 41 7.58 13.58 15.38
CA PRO A 41 6.85 13.50 14.11
C PRO A 41 7.25 12.29 13.27
N THR A 42 8.54 11.94 13.25
CA THR A 42 9.06 10.76 12.54
C THR A 42 8.58 9.47 13.20
N VAL A 43 8.57 9.41 14.54
CA VAL A 43 8.03 8.25 15.28
C VAL A 43 6.53 8.10 15.04
N SER A 44 5.77 9.20 15.08
CA SER A 44 4.34 9.24 14.78
C SER A 44 4.05 8.72 13.37
N TRP A 45 4.84 9.16 12.40
CA TRP A 45 4.78 8.67 11.02
C TRP A 45 5.06 7.16 10.93
N ALA A 46 6.11 6.68 11.58
CA ALA A 46 6.48 5.26 11.55
C ALA A 46 5.39 4.37 12.17
N ILE A 47 4.82 4.76 13.31
CA ILE A 47 3.73 4.03 13.97
C ILE A 47 2.48 4.04 13.08
N ALA A 48 2.09 5.20 12.57
CA ALA A 48 0.95 5.33 11.67
C ALA A 48 1.14 4.49 10.40
N TRP A 49 2.37 4.42 9.86
CA TRP A 49 2.68 3.64 8.66
C TRP A 49 2.53 2.14 8.90
N ILE A 50 3.03 1.62 10.03
CA ILE A 50 2.90 0.20 10.38
C ILE A 50 1.42 -0.17 10.57
N LEU A 51 0.71 0.59 11.41
CA LEU A 51 -0.70 0.33 11.72
C LEU A 51 -1.60 0.51 10.49
N GLY A 52 -1.38 1.59 9.72
CA GLY A 52 -2.09 1.87 8.49
C GLY A 52 -1.84 0.80 7.42
N SER A 53 -0.62 0.28 7.32
CA SER A 53 -0.28 -0.83 6.42
C SER A 53 -1.01 -2.13 6.82
N LEU A 54 -1.05 -2.45 8.12
CA LEU A 54 -1.79 -3.62 8.62
C LEU A 54 -3.31 -3.47 8.41
N GLN A 55 -3.85 -2.28 8.65
CA GLN A 55 -5.25 -1.98 8.34
C GLN A 55 -5.51 -2.15 6.84
N ALA A 56 -4.69 -1.52 6.00
CA ALA A 56 -4.83 -1.58 4.55
C ALA A 56 -4.78 -3.02 4.03
N HIS A 57 -3.91 -3.86 4.61
CA HIS A 57 -3.87 -5.29 4.34
C HIS A 57 -5.24 -5.94 4.56
N TRP A 58 -5.85 -5.75 5.73
CA TRP A 58 -7.16 -6.33 6.05
C TRP A 58 -8.26 -5.78 5.15
N THR A 59 -8.29 -4.48 4.91
CA THR A 59 -9.30 -3.85 4.06
C THR A 59 -9.19 -4.37 2.62
N HIS A 60 -7.98 -4.51 2.07
CA HIS A 60 -7.80 -5.08 0.73
C HIS A 60 -8.11 -6.57 0.69
N ARG A 61 -7.75 -7.33 1.73
CA ARG A 61 -8.06 -8.76 1.81
C ARG A 61 -9.57 -9.01 1.78
N ILE A 62 -10.35 -8.26 2.55
CA ILE A 62 -11.79 -8.48 2.71
C ILE A 62 -12.58 -7.73 1.63
N TRP A 63 -12.31 -6.44 1.41
CA TRP A 63 -13.17 -5.59 0.56
C TRP A 63 -12.73 -5.54 -0.90
N THR A 64 -11.45 -5.76 -1.19
CA THR A 64 -10.95 -5.70 -2.57
C THR A 64 -10.85 -7.08 -3.22
N PHE A 65 -10.11 -8.00 -2.58
CA PHE A 65 -9.71 -9.27 -3.19
C PHE A 65 -10.49 -10.48 -2.68
N ASP A 66 -11.18 -10.37 -1.55
CA ASP A 66 -11.93 -11.46 -0.90
C ASP A 66 -11.13 -12.78 -0.83
N SER A 67 -9.88 -12.66 -0.39
CA SER A 67 -8.91 -13.77 -0.46
C SER A 67 -9.00 -14.65 0.78
N HIS A 68 -9.07 -15.97 0.59
CA HIS A 68 -9.07 -16.96 1.67
C HIS A 68 -7.66 -17.50 1.97
N ARG A 69 -6.63 -16.94 1.31
CA ARG A 69 -5.23 -17.34 1.51
C ARG A 69 -4.77 -17.13 2.95
N ASP A 70 -3.85 -17.99 3.38
CA ASP A 70 -3.29 -17.98 4.74
C ASP A 70 -2.60 -16.65 5.05
N ILE A 71 -3.02 -16.06 6.17
CA ILE A 71 -2.56 -14.77 6.71
C ILE A 71 -1.03 -14.77 6.94
N LYS A 72 -0.46 -15.95 7.27
CA LYS A 72 0.98 -16.14 7.44
C LYS A 72 1.79 -15.82 6.18
N TRP A 73 1.17 -15.92 5.00
CA TRP A 73 1.78 -15.50 3.73
C TRP A 73 1.36 -14.07 3.35
N THR A 74 0.07 -13.77 3.44
CA THR A 74 -0.47 -12.52 2.87
C THR A 74 0.05 -11.28 3.60
N ILE A 75 0.21 -11.32 4.93
CA ILE A 75 0.77 -10.19 5.70
C ILE A 75 2.21 -9.88 5.28
N PRO A 76 3.19 -10.80 5.42
CA PRO A 76 4.58 -10.48 5.07
C PRO A 76 4.75 -10.15 3.59
N ALA A 77 4.00 -10.80 2.68
CA ALA A 77 4.04 -10.46 1.26
C ALA A 77 3.54 -9.02 1.00
N THR A 78 2.43 -8.62 1.63
CA THR A 78 1.90 -7.26 1.49
C THR A 78 2.83 -6.21 2.09
N MET A 79 3.41 -6.47 3.26
CA MET A 79 4.37 -5.57 3.90
C MET A 79 5.67 -5.43 3.09
N ALA A 80 6.14 -6.53 2.49
CA ALA A 80 7.29 -6.50 1.59
C ALA A 80 7.00 -5.65 0.35
N LEU A 81 5.82 -5.81 -0.26
CA LEU A 81 5.39 -5.00 -1.41
C LEU A 81 5.31 -3.51 -1.06
N TYR A 82 4.75 -3.14 0.09
CA TYR A 82 4.71 -1.75 0.53
C TYR A 82 6.11 -1.18 0.79
N THR A 83 6.99 -1.96 1.41
CA THR A 83 8.38 -1.52 1.67
C THR A 83 9.15 -1.33 0.37
N ILE A 84 9.11 -2.31 -0.54
CA ILE A 84 9.77 -2.25 -1.85
C ILE A 84 9.18 -1.09 -2.66
N GLY A 85 7.85 -0.93 -2.63
CA GLY A 85 7.16 0.17 -3.27
C GLY A 85 7.59 1.53 -2.74
N GLY A 86 7.71 1.68 -1.42
CA GLY A 86 8.15 2.91 -0.78
C GLY A 86 9.60 3.26 -1.12
N VAL A 87 10.53 2.31 -0.96
CA VAL A 87 11.95 2.53 -1.26
C VAL A 87 12.17 2.78 -2.75
N GLY A 88 11.55 1.94 -3.60
CA GLY A 88 11.65 2.05 -5.05
C GLY A 88 11.06 3.36 -5.58
N SER A 89 9.87 3.74 -5.12
CA SER A 89 9.25 5.03 -5.50
C SER A 89 10.07 6.23 -5.05
N THR A 90 10.70 6.17 -3.88
CA THR A 90 11.58 7.23 -3.40
C THR A 90 12.84 7.35 -4.27
N ALA A 91 13.46 6.22 -4.62
CA ALA A 91 14.63 6.19 -5.49
C ALA A 91 14.30 6.70 -6.91
N CYS A 92 13.20 6.24 -7.50
CA CYS A 92 12.73 6.72 -8.80
C CYS A 92 12.43 8.22 -8.80
N TYR A 93 11.78 8.72 -7.74
CA TYR A 93 11.50 10.13 -7.58
C TYR A 93 12.79 10.97 -7.49
N TYR A 94 13.76 10.52 -6.69
CA TYR A 94 15.06 11.17 -6.56
C TYR A 94 15.82 11.21 -7.89
N ILE A 95 15.84 10.10 -8.64
CA ILE A 95 16.50 10.07 -9.96
C ILE A 95 15.82 11.04 -10.91
N GLY A 96 14.49 11.02 -11.02
CA GLY A 96 13.76 11.90 -11.93
C GLY A 96 13.91 13.38 -11.60
N THR A 97 13.86 13.74 -10.32
CA THR A 97 13.92 15.15 -9.87
C THR A 97 15.35 15.65 -9.73
N VAL A 98 16.19 14.98 -8.93
CA VAL A 98 17.52 15.47 -8.57
C VAL A 98 18.56 15.10 -9.63
N SER A 99 18.54 13.87 -10.14
CA SER A 99 19.58 13.43 -11.09
C SER A 99 19.30 13.88 -12.52
N TRP A 100 18.03 13.94 -12.93
CA TRP A 100 17.62 14.34 -14.28
C TRP A 100 17.06 15.75 -14.38
N GLY A 101 16.74 16.41 -13.25
CA GLY A 101 16.26 17.80 -13.25
C GLY A 101 14.84 17.97 -13.82
N PHE A 102 14.04 16.91 -13.89
CA PHE A 102 12.66 17.02 -14.36
C PHE A 102 11.77 17.71 -13.33
N ASN A 103 10.68 18.31 -13.84
CA ASN A 103 9.69 18.97 -13.01
C ASN A 103 9.13 18.02 -11.94
N GLU A 104 9.20 18.45 -10.68
CA GLU A 104 8.86 17.66 -9.50
C GLU A 104 7.39 17.23 -9.50
N ARG A 105 6.48 18.10 -9.97
CA ARG A 105 5.05 17.80 -10.02
C ARG A 105 4.75 16.72 -11.06
N ILE A 106 5.42 16.76 -12.21
CA ILE A 106 5.25 15.75 -13.27
C ILE A 106 5.81 14.41 -12.81
N ILE A 107 7.03 14.39 -12.25
CA ILE A 107 7.64 13.17 -11.74
C ILE A 107 6.82 12.59 -10.57
N PHE A 108 6.29 13.44 -9.68
CA PHE A 108 5.39 13.01 -8.62
C PHE A 108 4.18 12.24 -9.19
N LEU A 109 3.46 12.83 -10.16
CA LEU A 109 2.28 12.21 -10.75
C LEU A 109 2.61 10.88 -11.46
N ILE A 110 3.69 10.83 -12.24
CA ILE A 110 4.11 9.62 -12.95
C ILE A 110 4.52 8.53 -11.95
N ASN A 111 5.35 8.87 -10.97
CA ASN A 111 5.87 7.94 -9.98
C ASN A 111 4.74 7.38 -9.11
N SER A 112 3.86 8.23 -8.59
CA SER A 112 2.71 7.80 -7.78
C SER A 112 1.74 6.93 -8.58
N SER A 113 1.51 7.25 -9.86
CA SER A 113 0.64 6.43 -10.73
C SER A 113 1.23 5.05 -11.01
N LEU A 114 2.52 5.01 -11.38
CA LEU A 114 3.23 3.77 -11.69
C LEU A 114 3.29 2.86 -10.45
N TRP A 115 3.75 3.39 -9.31
CA TRP A 115 3.89 2.60 -8.09
C TRP A 115 2.53 2.25 -7.46
N GLY A 116 1.51 3.09 -7.62
CA GLY A 116 0.13 2.74 -7.24
C GLY A 116 -0.39 1.55 -8.03
N PHE A 117 -0.14 1.52 -9.35
CA PHE A 117 -0.51 0.39 -10.20
C PHE A 117 0.31 -0.88 -9.91
N LEU A 118 1.62 -0.76 -9.68
CA LEU A 118 2.48 -1.88 -9.30
C LEU A 118 2.08 -2.47 -7.94
N ASN A 119 1.71 -1.64 -6.97
CA ASN A 119 1.18 -2.11 -5.69
C ASN A 119 -0.13 -2.88 -5.84
N TYR A 120 -1.03 -2.43 -6.73
CA TYR A 120 -2.23 -3.17 -7.08
C TYR A 120 -1.90 -4.54 -7.67
N LEU A 121 -1.02 -4.59 -8.68
CA LEU A 121 -0.62 -5.84 -9.33
C LEU A 121 0.08 -6.79 -8.36
N GLY A 122 1.01 -6.29 -7.54
CA GLY A 122 1.71 -7.11 -6.55
C GLY A 122 0.75 -7.70 -5.53
N GLN A 123 -0.17 -6.91 -5.00
CA GLN A 123 -1.16 -7.42 -4.05
C GLN A 123 -2.08 -8.45 -4.70
N ARG A 124 -2.57 -8.16 -5.91
CA ARG A 124 -3.45 -9.07 -6.65
C ARG A 124 -2.79 -10.39 -6.99
N GLU A 125 -1.59 -10.35 -7.58
CA GLU A 125 -0.95 -11.54 -8.18
C GLU A 125 -0.03 -12.29 -7.23
N ILE A 126 0.56 -11.62 -6.23
CA ILE A 126 1.56 -12.21 -5.32
C ILE A 126 0.98 -12.43 -3.92
N ALA A 127 0.32 -11.42 -3.36
CA ALA A 127 -0.15 -11.48 -1.98
C ALA A 127 -1.47 -12.26 -1.85
N PHE A 128 -2.44 -12.03 -2.73
CA PHE A 128 -3.82 -12.50 -2.57
C PHE A 128 -4.27 -13.55 -3.59
N LYS A 129 -3.53 -13.75 -4.69
CA LYS A 129 -3.82 -14.83 -5.65
C LYS A 129 -3.76 -16.17 -4.95
N GLU A 130 -4.83 -16.95 -5.03
CA GLU A 130 -4.82 -18.33 -4.55
C GLU A 130 -3.97 -19.18 -5.50
N VAL A 131 -2.95 -19.85 -4.97
CA VAL A 131 -2.19 -20.83 -5.74
C VAL A 131 -3.00 -22.12 -5.63
N ASN A 132 -3.69 -22.49 -6.71
CA ASN A 132 -4.39 -23.76 -6.80
C ASN A 132 -3.32 -24.87 -6.90
N ILE A 133 -2.89 -25.39 -5.74
CA ILE A 133 -2.11 -26.62 -5.67
C ILE A 133 -3.10 -27.78 -5.77
N SER A 134 -3.73 -27.93 -6.95
CA SER A 134 -4.36 -29.20 -7.30
C SER A 134 -3.24 -30.22 -7.47
N HIS A 135 -3.09 -31.10 -6.49
CA HIS A 135 -2.34 -32.33 -6.67
C HIS A 135 -2.90 -33.04 -7.92
N PRO A 136 -2.07 -33.44 -8.90
CA PRO A 136 -2.53 -34.38 -9.92
C PRO A 136 -2.87 -35.68 -9.19
N SER A 137 -4.14 -36.03 -9.22
CA SER A 137 -4.69 -37.33 -8.76
C SER A 137 -4.18 -38.46 -9.63
#